data_AF-A0A354Z6T9-F1
#
_entry.id   AF-A0A354Z6T9-F1
#
_cell.length_a   1.000
_cell.length_b   1.000
_cell.length_c   1.000
_cell.angle_alpha   90.00
_cell.angle_beta   90.00
_cell.angle_gamma   90.00
#
_symmetry.space_group_name_H-M   'P 1'
#
loop_
_entity.id
_entity.type
_entity.pdbx_description
1 polymer ?
#
loop_
_entity_poly.entity_id
_entity_poly.type
_entity_poly.pdbx_seq_one_letter_code
_entity_poly.pdbx_strand_id
1 'polypeptide(L)'
;MRTDEMTVTQFAPSPTPVPDVESWTGTLADHCRAWPALGGDQAAVGFQRIVAEALDELGLYQRELAEEFQVAESTVSRWASGAARPHPRLQSLIVADIGKRAARVGGKARKRASVKTDAV
;
A
#
# COMPACT_ATOMS: atom_id res chain seq x y z
N MET A 1 -18.54 -13.16 -57.49
CA MET A 1 -18.22 -13.88 -56.25
C MET A 1 -17.21 -13.03 -55.49
N ARG A 2 -17.65 -12.36 -54.41
CA ARG A 2 -16.77 -11.55 -53.55
C ARG A 2 -16.16 -12.49 -52.52
N THR A 3 -14.85 -12.62 -52.51
CA THR A 3 -14.09 -13.19 -51.39
C THR A 3 -14.05 -12.13 -50.30
N ASP A 4 -14.91 -12.30 -49.30
CA ASP A 4 -14.85 -11.52 -48.07
C ASP A 4 -13.66 -12.03 -47.23
N GLU A 5 -12.67 -11.18 -47.09
CA GLU A 5 -11.45 -11.44 -46.33
C GLU A 5 -11.80 -11.33 -44.84
N MET A 6 -11.97 -12.49 -44.18
CA MET A 6 -12.24 -12.56 -42.75
C MET A 6 -11.04 -12.04 -41.96
N THR A 7 -11.11 -10.78 -41.54
CA THR A 7 -10.19 -10.21 -40.54
C THR A 7 -10.51 -10.86 -39.20
N VAL A 8 -9.78 -11.91 -38.85
CA VAL A 8 -9.76 -12.44 -37.49
C VAL A 8 -8.94 -11.46 -36.65
N THR A 9 -9.62 -10.50 -36.01
CA THR A 9 -9.05 -9.69 -34.95
C THR A 9 -8.65 -10.62 -33.81
N GLN A 10 -7.36 -10.90 -33.74
CA GLN A 10 -6.74 -11.62 -32.65
C GLN A 10 -6.84 -10.75 -31.39
N PHE A 11 -7.87 -10.97 -30.58
CA PHE A 11 -7.99 -10.40 -29.24
C PHE A 11 -6.94 -11.08 -28.35
N ALA A 12 -5.73 -10.52 -28.32
CA ALA A 12 -4.73 -10.90 -27.35
C ALA A 12 -5.30 -10.65 -25.94
N PRO A 13 -5.16 -11.59 -24.98
CA PRO A 13 -5.53 -11.30 -23.61
C PRO A 13 -4.66 -10.13 -23.15
N SER A 14 -5.32 -9.00 -22.82
CA SER A 14 -4.71 -7.86 -22.15
C SER A 14 -3.75 -8.38 -21.09
N PRO A 15 -2.49 -7.88 -20.99
CA PRO A 15 -1.71 -8.16 -19.80
C PRO A 15 -2.57 -7.68 -18.63
N THR A 16 -2.87 -8.58 -17.69
CA THR A 16 -3.48 -8.16 -16.43
C THR A 16 -2.67 -6.97 -15.94
N PRO A 17 -3.27 -5.80 -15.68
CA PRO A 17 -2.50 -4.65 -15.23
C PRO A 17 -1.78 -5.09 -13.97
N VAL A 18 -0.45 -5.16 -14.02
CA VAL A 18 0.36 -5.21 -12.81
C VAL A 18 -0.14 -4.02 -11.97
N PRO A 19 -0.50 -4.22 -10.70
CA PRO A 19 -0.93 -3.11 -9.89
C PRO A 19 0.19 -2.06 -9.92
N ASP A 20 -0.06 -0.88 -10.48
CA ASP A 20 0.86 0.26 -10.39
C ASP A 20 0.51 1.02 -9.12
N VAL A 21 1.51 1.53 -8.42
CA VAL A 21 1.29 2.35 -7.22
C VAL A 21 0.43 3.57 -7.52
N GLU A 22 0.48 4.13 -8.74
CA GLU A 22 -0.38 5.26 -9.12
C GLU A 22 -1.87 4.88 -9.20
N SER A 23 -2.16 3.59 -9.42
CA SER A 23 -3.53 3.07 -9.46
C SER A 23 -4.11 2.74 -8.08
N TRP A 24 -3.30 2.81 -7.03
CA TRP A 24 -3.73 2.50 -5.66
C TRP A 24 -4.80 3.49 -5.18
N THR A 25 -5.92 2.91 -4.79
CA THR A 25 -7.05 3.59 -4.16
C THR A 25 -7.47 2.80 -2.93
N GLY A 26 -8.16 3.46 -2.00
CA GLY A 26 -8.63 2.83 -0.77
C GLY A 26 -7.80 3.25 0.43
N THR A 27 -7.70 2.37 1.42
CA THR A 27 -7.04 2.64 2.70
C THR A 27 -5.59 2.19 2.71
N LEU A 28 -4.78 2.70 3.64
CA LEU A 28 -3.44 2.18 3.91
C LEU A 28 -3.40 0.65 4.10
N ALA A 29 -4.46 0.06 4.68
CA ALA A 29 -4.57 -1.39 4.82
C ALA A 29 -4.72 -2.11 3.48
N ASP A 30 -5.39 -1.50 2.50
CA ASP A 30 -5.51 -2.01 1.13
C ASP A 30 -4.17 -1.92 0.41
N HIS A 31 -3.46 -0.81 0.54
CA HIS A 31 -2.12 -0.61 -0.03
C HIS A 31 -1.12 -1.66 0.51
N CYS A 32 -1.12 -1.91 1.83
CA CYS A 32 -0.29 -2.96 2.44
C CYS A 32 -0.62 -4.37 1.94
N ARG A 33 -1.89 -4.64 1.61
CA ARG A 33 -2.31 -5.93 1.02
C ARG A 33 -1.89 -6.08 -0.43
N ALA A 34 -1.87 -4.97 -1.20
CA ALA A 34 -1.52 -4.97 -2.61
C ALA A 34 0.01 -5.02 -2.84
N TRP A 35 0.81 -4.45 -1.94
CA TRP A 35 2.26 -4.33 -2.07
C TRP A 35 3.02 -5.62 -2.43
N PRO A 36 2.72 -6.81 -1.86
CA PRO A 36 3.45 -8.03 -2.18
C PRO A 36 3.32 -8.49 -3.64
N ALA A 37 2.34 -7.99 -4.40
CA ALA A 37 2.17 -8.28 -5.82
C ALA A 37 3.02 -7.38 -6.73
N LEU A 38 3.67 -6.34 -6.17
CA LEU A 38 4.53 -5.44 -6.91
C LEU A 38 5.90 -6.07 -7.19
N GLY A 39 6.43 -5.83 -8.39
CA GLY A 39 7.79 -6.19 -8.78
C GLY A 39 8.67 -4.97 -8.99
N GLY A 40 9.99 -5.15 -8.85
CA GLY A 40 10.99 -4.15 -9.25
C GLY A 40 10.80 -2.78 -8.59
N ASP A 41 10.86 -1.72 -9.40
CA ASP A 41 10.78 -0.33 -8.92
C ASP A 41 9.43 0.02 -8.30
N GLN A 42 8.34 -0.61 -8.76
CA GLN A 42 7.01 -0.39 -8.21
C GLN A 42 6.94 -0.81 -6.74
N ALA A 43 7.57 -1.92 -6.36
CA ALA A 43 7.63 -2.34 -4.96
C ALA A 43 8.34 -1.29 -4.10
N ALA A 44 9.36 -0.62 -4.62
CA ALA A 44 10.06 0.42 -3.88
C ALA A 44 9.23 1.71 -3.73
N VAL A 45 8.54 2.14 -4.80
CA VAL A 45 7.63 3.29 -4.76
C VAL A 45 6.46 3.01 -3.81
N GLY A 46 5.90 1.80 -3.87
CA GLY A 46 4.81 1.37 -2.99
C GLY A 46 5.24 1.31 -1.53
N PHE A 47 6.47 0.84 -1.27
CA PHE A 47 7.04 0.83 0.07
C PHE A 47 7.18 2.25 0.63
N GLN A 48 7.78 3.17 -0.14
CA GLN A 48 7.91 4.58 0.25
C GLN A 48 6.54 5.18 0.61
N ARG A 49 5.55 4.99 -0.28
CA ARG A 49 4.20 5.52 -0.10
C ARG A 49 3.53 4.98 1.16
N ILE A 50 3.60 3.66 1.40
CA ILE A 50 3.06 3.03 2.61
C ILE A 50 3.69 3.61 3.88
N VAL A 51 5.00 3.83 3.89
CA VAL A 51 5.67 4.42 5.06
C VAL A 51 5.21 5.87 5.27
N ALA A 52 5.12 6.68 4.21
CA ALA A 52 4.65 8.05 4.31
C ALA A 52 3.20 8.14 4.81
N GLU A 53 2.30 7.36 4.22
CA GLU A 53 0.89 7.27 4.63
C GLU A 53 0.75 6.74 6.06
N ALA A 54 1.58 5.79 6.50
CA ALA A 54 1.54 5.29 7.87
C ALA A 54 1.92 6.35 8.91
N LEU A 55 2.87 7.22 8.60
CA LEU A 55 3.25 8.32 9.48
C LEU A 55 2.12 9.37 9.59
N ASP A 56 1.40 9.60 8.50
CA ASP A 56 0.31 10.60 8.44
C ASP A 56 -1.02 10.04 8.99
N GLU A 57 -1.52 8.93 8.43
CA GLU A 57 -2.85 8.38 8.71
C GLU A 57 -2.96 7.66 10.06
N LEU A 58 -1.87 7.00 10.50
CA LEU A 58 -1.88 6.28 11.78
C LEU A 58 -1.38 7.14 12.94
N GLY A 59 -0.89 8.36 12.66
CA GLY A 59 -0.21 9.20 13.64
C GLY A 59 1.02 8.50 14.25
N LEU A 60 1.61 7.55 13.52
CA LEU A 60 2.82 6.88 13.97
C LEU A 60 3.98 7.86 13.92
N TYR A 61 4.69 7.99 15.03
CA TYR A 61 5.92 8.76 15.05
C TYR A 61 7.04 7.96 14.39
N GLN A 62 7.93 8.64 13.65
CA GLN A 62 9.11 7.99 13.05
C GLN A 62 9.90 7.22 14.09
N ARG A 63 10.01 7.76 15.32
CA ARG A 63 10.58 7.09 16.48
C ARG A 63 9.96 5.73 16.80
N GLU A 64 8.64 5.59 16.73
CA GLU A 64 7.96 4.34 17.09
C GLU A 64 8.29 3.23 16.09
N LEU A 65 8.30 3.55 14.80
CA LEU A 65 8.73 2.61 13.76
C LEU A 65 10.24 2.32 13.87
N ALA A 66 11.04 3.32 14.25
CA ALA A 66 12.47 3.16 14.43
C ALA A 66 12.82 2.23 15.61
N GLU A 67 12.13 2.38 16.74
CA GLU A 67 12.27 1.53 17.93
C GLU A 67 11.87 0.08 17.63
N GLU A 68 10.73 -0.12 16.95
CA GLU A 68 10.23 -1.46 16.59
C GLU A 68 11.24 -2.24 15.71
N PHE A 69 11.83 -1.55 14.73
CA PHE A 69 12.76 -2.17 13.78
C PHE A 69 14.23 -1.97 14.14
N GLN A 70 14.53 -1.41 15.31
CA GLN A 70 15.87 -1.12 15.81
C GLN A 70 16.76 -0.36 14.81
N VAL A 71 16.19 0.66 14.17
CA VAL A 71 16.89 1.57 13.26
C VAL A 71 16.91 2.99 13.82
N ALA A 72 17.72 3.87 13.23
CA ALA A 72 17.65 5.29 13.58
C ALA A 72 16.39 5.93 12.98
N GLU A 73 15.81 6.92 13.68
CA GLU A 73 14.66 7.71 13.19
C GLU A 73 14.95 8.36 11.82
N SER A 74 16.17 8.86 11.64
CA SER A 74 16.65 9.40 10.36
C SER A 74 16.65 8.38 9.22
N THR A 75 16.70 7.08 9.53
CA THR A 75 16.60 6.00 8.55
C THR A 75 15.15 5.85 8.07
N VAL A 76 14.18 5.92 8.99
CA VAL A 76 12.74 5.91 8.67
C VAL A 76 12.37 7.13 7.83
N SER A 77 12.88 8.31 8.18
CA SER A 77 12.69 9.53 7.38
C SER A 77 13.18 9.35 5.93
N ARG A 78 14.36 8.73 5.74
CA ARG A 78 14.89 8.43 4.40
C ARG A 78 14.08 7.40 3.63
N TRP A 79 13.41 6.47 4.32
CA TRP A 79 12.48 5.53 3.68
C TRP A 79 11.22 6.24 3.19
N ALA A 80 10.64 7.11 4.03
CA ALA A 80 9.44 7.87 3.69
C ALA A 80 9.67 8.85 2.51
N SER A 81 10.88 9.41 2.40
CA SER A 81 11.25 10.30 1.29
C SER A 81 11.77 9.56 0.05
N GLY A 82 11.95 8.24 0.12
CA GLY A 82 12.52 7.43 -0.97
C GLY A 82 14.04 7.58 -1.14
N ALA A 83 14.70 8.36 -0.28
CA ALA A 83 16.15 8.58 -0.30
C ALA A 83 16.97 7.34 0.10
N ALA A 84 16.37 6.39 0.81
CA ALA A 84 16.97 5.10 1.11
C ALA A 84 15.93 3.98 1.05
N ARG A 85 16.39 2.75 0.80
CA ARG A 85 15.54 1.56 0.72
C ARG A 85 16.13 0.48 1.61
N PRO A 86 15.36 -0.10 2.55
CA PRO A 86 15.82 -1.23 3.33
C PRO A 86 15.87 -2.49 2.47
N HIS A 87 16.51 -3.55 2.96
CA HIS A 87 16.52 -4.84 2.28
C HIS A 87 15.08 -5.37 2.07
N PRO A 88 14.75 -6.05 0.94
CA PRO A 88 13.39 -6.51 0.65
C PRO A 88 12.72 -7.30 1.78
N ARG A 89 13.48 -8.15 2.47
CA ARG A 89 12.98 -8.89 3.65
C ARG A 89 12.50 -7.97 4.78
N LEU A 90 13.22 -6.87 5.03
CA LEU A 90 12.84 -5.87 6.04
C LEU A 90 11.63 -5.05 5.57
N GLN A 91 11.55 -4.73 4.27
CA GLN A 91 10.37 -4.08 3.68
C GLN A 91 9.11 -4.91 3.94
N SER A 92 9.15 -6.23 3.72
CA SER A 92 8.00 -7.12 3.98
C SER A 92 7.56 -7.12 5.46
N LEU A 93 8.50 -7.07 6.40
CA LEU A 93 8.20 -7.02 7.83
C LEU A 93 7.53 -5.69 8.22
N ILE A 94 8.08 -4.58 7.73
CA ILE A 94 7.54 -3.23 7.97
C ILE A 94 6.13 -3.09 7.39
N VAL A 95 5.92 -3.48 6.13
CA VAL A 95 4.60 -3.42 5.48
C VAL A 95 3.58 -4.30 6.20
N ALA A 96 3.97 -5.49 6.64
CA ALA A 96 3.09 -6.37 7.41
C ALA A 96 2.71 -5.79 8.78
N ASP A 97 3.64 -5.13 9.48
CA ASP A 97 3.36 -4.47 10.76
C ASP A 97 2.41 -3.26 10.58
N ILE A 98 2.72 -2.38 9.62
CA ILE A 98 1.87 -1.23 9.27
C ILE A 98 0.47 -1.70 8.89
N GLY A 99 0.34 -2.74 8.06
CA GLY A 99 -0.95 -3.30 7.66
C GLY A 99 -1.77 -3.80 8.85
N LYS A 100 -1.14 -4.44 9.85
CA LYS A 100 -1.81 -4.87 11.09
C LYS A 100 -2.28 -3.67 11.92
N ARG A 101 -1.46 -2.61 12.02
CA ARG A 101 -1.82 -1.38 12.75
C ARG A 101 -2.97 -0.65 12.06
N ALA A 102 -2.91 -0.49 10.74
CA ALA A 102 -3.95 0.13 9.93
C ALA A 102 -5.30 -0.59 10.06
N ALA A 103 -5.30 -1.93 10.06
CA ALA A 103 -6.52 -2.71 10.27
C ALA A 103 -7.17 -2.47 11.65
N ARG A 104 -6.38 -2.22 12.70
CA ARG A 104 -6.88 -1.93 14.06
C ARG A 104 -7.46 -0.51 14.16
N VAL A 105 -6.81 0.47 13.52
CA VAL A 105 -7.26 1.87 13.53
C VAL A 105 -8.54 2.06 12.69
N GLY A 106 -8.59 1.46 11.50
CA GLY A 106 -9.79 1.46 10.64
C GLY A 106 -11.02 0.82 11.33
N GLY A 107 -10.80 -0.16 12.21
CA GLY A 107 -11.86 -0.75 13.05
C GLY A 107 -12.41 0.20 14.14
N LYS A 108 -11.60 1.13 14.66
CA LYS A 108 -12.03 2.13 15.66
C LYS A 108 -12.81 3.28 15.03
N ALA A 109 -12.43 3.74 13.84
CA ALA A 109 -13.20 4.75 13.09
C ALA A 109 -14.62 4.25 12.76
N ARG A 110 -14.76 2.97 12.36
CA ARG A 110 -16.07 2.34 12.10
C ARG A 110 -17.01 2.30 13.32
N LYS A 111 -16.48 2.16 14.54
CA LYS A 111 -17.31 2.11 15.76
C LYS A 111 -17.82 3.47 16.22
N ARG A 112 -17.17 4.58 15.87
CA ARG A 112 -17.64 5.94 16.23
C ARG A 112 -18.78 6.45 15.34
N ALA A 113 -18.95 5.89 14.14
CA ALA A 113 -20.04 6.25 13.22
C ALA A 113 -21.38 5.56 13.54
N SER A 114 -21.42 4.57 14.45
CA SER A 114 -22.63 3.78 14.73
C SER A 114 -23.37 4.16 16.03
N VAL A 115 -22.97 5.24 16.71
CA VAL A 115 -23.71 5.77 17.86
C VAL A 115 -24.42 7.04 17.43
N LYS A 116 -25.67 6.88 16.95
CA LYS A 116 -26.84 7.72 17.25
C LYS A 116 -27.96 7.49 16.23
N THR A 117 -28.88 6.58 16.54
CA THR A 117 -30.33 6.79 16.33
C THR A 117 -31.11 5.92 17.31
N ASP A 118 -31.11 6.30 18.58
CA ASP A 118 -32.26 6.03 19.44
C ASP A 118 -32.50 7.29 20.25
N ALA A 119 -33.49 8.06 19.80
CA ALA A 119 -34.06 9.17 20.52
C ALA A 119 -35.57 9.11 20.31
N VAL A 120 -36.22 8.59 21.35
CA VAL A 120 -37.62 8.80 21.78
C VAL A 120 -38.73 8.29 20.87
#